data_AF-A0A3D0FR18-F1
#
_entry.id   AF-A0A3D0FR18-F1
#
_cell.length_a   1.000
_cell.length_b   1.000
_cell.length_c   1.000
_cell.angle_alpha   90.00
_cell.angle_beta   90.00
_cell.angle_gamma   90.00
#
_symmetry.space_group_name_H-M   'P 1'
#
loop_
_entity.id
_entity.type
_entity.pdbx_description
1 polymer ?
#
loop_
_entity_poly.entity_id
_entity_poly.type
_entity_poly.pdbx_seq_one_letter_code
_entity_poly.pdbx_strand_id
1 'polypeptide(L)'
;MKNLISPLILLLFCVSISAQTIDPSSQKLIDDFVKNSVEFQLEYIDQTAICKVFSGKFYKINIFFVETGSGANSCGSDNYVNVNGSVISMIEPVHMDLECPVLLSLVRKDFLLTNENSATLFENALNVLYPEDENEIQNIKHLRKDSQWIFLRGKFFDDSTAFIATTGPEGEILKIDLVLSFSVN
;
A
#
# COMPACT_ATOMS: atom_id res chain seq x y z
N MET A 1 68.69 26.39 -6.67
CA MET A 1 68.61 25.12 -5.92
C MET A 1 67.16 24.96 -5.49
N LYS A 2 66.33 24.22 -6.23
CA LYS A 2 66.06 22.77 -6.09
C LYS A 2 65.52 22.39 -4.71
N ASN A 3 64.21 22.15 -4.67
CA ASN A 3 63.44 21.23 -3.82
C ASN A 3 63.44 21.58 -2.31
N LEU A 4 62.41 21.36 -1.50
CA LEU A 4 61.46 20.26 -1.47
C LEU A 4 60.05 20.79 -1.12
N ILE A 5 59.12 20.62 -2.05
CA ILE A 5 57.71 20.47 -1.68
C ILE A 5 57.62 19.11 -0.98
N SER A 6 57.29 19.11 0.31
CA SER A 6 57.16 17.91 1.14
C SER A 6 56.10 16.97 0.53
N PRO A 7 56.42 15.70 0.21
CA PRO A 7 55.49 14.76 -0.41
C PRO A 7 54.59 14.07 0.63
N LEU A 8 54.18 14.77 1.69
CA LEU A 8 53.46 14.17 2.82
C LEU A 8 51.94 14.39 2.81
N ILE A 9 51.37 15.04 1.78
CA ILE A 9 49.93 15.33 1.68
C ILE A 9 49.26 14.60 0.50
N LEU A 10 49.88 13.54 -0.03
CA LEU A 10 49.30 12.76 -1.14
C LEU A 10 49.11 11.27 -0.83
N LEU A 11 48.93 10.92 0.45
CA LEU A 11 48.78 9.52 0.89
C LEU A 11 47.63 9.30 1.87
N LEU A 12 46.55 10.08 1.76
CA LEU A 12 45.34 9.94 2.59
C LEU A 12 44.03 9.81 1.81
N PHE A 13 44.08 9.57 0.50
CA PHE A 13 42.88 9.53 -0.35
C PHE A 13 42.70 8.23 -1.13
N CYS A 14 42.90 7.07 -0.50
CA CYS A 14 42.40 5.80 -1.04
C CYS A 14 42.00 4.84 0.09
N VAL A 15 41.19 5.31 1.05
CA VAL A 15 40.32 4.34 1.74
C VAL A 15 39.23 4.01 0.75
N SER A 16 39.50 3.02 -0.10
CA SER A 16 38.49 2.43 -0.96
C SER A 16 37.37 1.96 -0.04
N ILE A 17 36.29 2.72 0.01
CA ILE A 17 35.00 2.21 0.44
C ILE A 17 34.62 1.21 -0.66
N SER A 18 35.19 0.01 -0.58
CA SER A 18 34.64 -1.13 -1.28
C SER A 18 33.26 -1.32 -0.67
N ALA A 19 32.24 -0.77 -1.32
CA ALA A 19 30.89 -1.26 -1.14
C ALA A 19 31.01 -2.78 -1.25
N GLN A 20 30.71 -3.49 -0.16
CA GLN A 20 30.71 -4.96 -0.18
C GLN A 20 29.55 -5.37 -1.09
N THR A 21 29.84 -5.51 -2.38
CA THR A 21 28.87 -6.03 -3.33
C THR A 21 28.74 -7.53 -3.07
N ILE A 22 27.52 -8.01 -2.87
CA ILE A 22 27.22 -9.45 -2.79
C ILE A 22 27.76 -10.09 -4.08
N ASP A 23 28.52 -11.18 -3.95
CA ASP A 23 29.03 -11.84 -5.13
C ASP A 23 27.87 -12.43 -5.96
N PRO A 24 27.94 -12.44 -7.30
CA PRO A 24 26.81 -12.87 -8.14
C PRO A 24 26.34 -14.32 -7.88
N SER A 25 27.24 -15.20 -7.41
CA SER A 25 26.90 -16.59 -7.13
C SER A 25 26.06 -16.71 -5.86
N SER A 26 26.44 -15.99 -4.80
CA SER A 26 25.63 -15.88 -3.59
C SER A 26 24.30 -15.19 -3.86
N GLN A 27 24.27 -14.11 -4.67
CA GLN A 27 23.02 -13.45 -5.04
C GLN A 27 22.04 -14.42 -5.70
N LYS A 28 22.49 -15.20 -6.66
CA LYS A 28 21.64 -16.20 -7.34
C LYS A 28 21.11 -17.25 -6.36
N LEU A 29 21.96 -17.77 -5.48
CA LEU A 29 21.54 -18.76 -4.47
C LEU A 29 20.47 -18.18 -3.53
N ILE A 30 20.64 -16.93 -3.11
CA ILE A 30 19.66 -16.22 -2.27
C ILE A 30 18.35 -15.98 -3.02
N ASP A 31 18.40 -15.54 -4.29
CA ASP A 31 17.20 -15.32 -5.10
C ASP A 31 16.40 -16.61 -5.31
N ASP A 32 17.10 -17.71 -5.62
CA ASP A 32 16.48 -19.02 -5.80
C ASP A 32 15.90 -19.54 -4.48
N PHE A 33 16.59 -19.32 -3.35
CA PHE A 33 16.07 -19.63 -2.02
C PHE A 33 14.77 -18.86 -1.73
N VAL A 34 14.77 -17.53 -1.85
CA VAL A 34 13.59 -16.69 -1.56
C VAL A 34 12.40 -17.09 -2.44
N LYS A 35 12.61 -17.31 -3.75
CA LYS A 35 11.52 -17.70 -4.67
C LYS A 35 10.90 -19.04 -4.30
N ASN A 36 11.70 -19.98 -3.81
CA ASN A 36 11.23 -21.32 -3.45
C ASN A 36 10.71 -21.41 -2.01
N SER A 37 10.98 -20.40 -1.18
CA SER A 37 10.54 -20.33 0.22
C SER A 37 9.26 -19.50 0.41
N VAL A 38 8.65 -18.99 -0.65
CA VAL A 38 7.40 -18.23 -0.57
C VAL A 38 6.24 -19.08 -1.10
N GLU A 39 5.24 -19.27 -0.25
CA GLU A 39 3.94 -19.79 -0.64
C GLU A 39 2.88 -18.69 -0.50
N PHE A 40 1.78 -18.82 -1.24
CA PHE A 40 0.67 -17.88 -1.13
C PHE A 40 -0.69 -18.57 -1.24
N GLN A 41 -1.66 -18.00 -0.55
CA GLN A 41 -3.07 -18.33 -0.68
C GLN A 41 -3.80 -17.16 -1.32
N LEU A 42 -4.70 -17.45 -2.26
CA LEU A 42 -5.51 -16.45 -2.94
C LEU A 42 -6.99 -16.71 -2.68
N GLU A 43 -7.70 -15.64 -2.33
CA GLU A 43 -9.15 -15.61 -2.22
C GLU A 43 -9.71 -14.55 -3.16
N TYR A 44 -10.64 -14.94 -4.03
CA TYR A 44 -11.30 -14.01 -4.94
C TYR A 44 -12.37 -13.19 -4.20
N ILE A 45 -12.36 -11.88 -4.40
CA ILE A 45 -13.29 -10.94 -3.78
C ILE A 45 -14.43 -10.65 -4.75
N ASP A 46 -15.58 -11.31 -4.54
CA ASP A 46 -16.80 -11.10 -5.33
C ASP A 46 -17.82 -10.22 -4.58
N GLN A 47 -17.45 -8.97 -4.34
CA GLN A 47 -18.30 -8.02 -3.63
C GLN A 47 -18.85 -6.96 -4.57
N THR A 48 -20.16 -6.75 -4.53
CA THR A 48 -20.85 -5.80 -5.44
C THR A 48 -20.30 -4.37 -5.30
N ALA A 49 -19.91 -3.95 -4.10
CA ALA A 49 -19.32 -2.63 -3.87
C ALA A 49 -18.00 -2.45 -4.63
N ILE A 50 -17.10 -3.43 -4.54
CA ILE A 50 -15.83 -3.45 -5.29
C ILE A 50 -16.08 -3.34 -6.79
N CYS A 51 -16.95 -4.19 -7.34
CA CYS A 51 -17.21 -4.25 -8.78
C CYS A 51 -17.85 -2.96 -9.34
N LYS A 52 -18.57 -2.21 -8.51
CA LYS A 52 -19.22 -0.94 -8.90
C LYS A 52 -18.31 0.28 -8.74
N VAL A 53 -17.34 0.23 -7.85
CA VAL A 53 -16.44 1.36 -7.54
C VAL A 53 -15.12 1.24 -8.31
N PHE A 54 -14.55 0.04 -8.34
CA PHE A 54 -13.22 -0.23 -8.88
C PHE A 54 -13.26 -1.13 -10.11
N SER A 55 -12.25 -1.01 -10.94
CA SER A 55 -12.03 -1.82 -12.15
C SER A 55 -11.10 -3.00 -11.86
N GLY A 56 -11.19 -4.05 -12.68
CA GLY A 56 -10.40 -5.27 -12.51
C GLY A 56 -11.00 -6.27 -11.52
N LYS A 57 -10.25 -7.34 -11.24
CA LYS A 57 -10.61 -8.40 -10.29
C LYS A 57 -9.76 -8.27 -9.05
N PHE A 58 -10.37 -8.36 -7.88
CA PHE A 58 -9.67 -8.22 -6.61
C PHE A 58 -9.48 -9.58 -5.93
N TYR A 59 -8.33 -9.72 -5.29
CA TYR A 59 -7.99 -10.90 -4.51
C TYR A 59 -7.38 -10.47 -3.18
N LYS A 60 -7.75 -11.17 -2.12
CA LYS A 60 -6.96 -11.21 -0.89
C LYS A 60 -5.83 -12.22 -1.11
N ILE A 61 -4.60 -11.81 -0.84
CA ILE A 61 -3.42 -12.69 -0.90
C ILE A 61 -2.79 -12.78 0.48
N ASN A 62 -2.64 -13.99 1.00
CA ASN A 62 -1.84 -14.25 2.18
C ASN A 62 -0.51 -14.87 1.74
N ILE A 63 0.59 -14.21 2.07
CA ILE A 63 1.95 -14.60 1.66
C ILE A 63 2.65 -15.17 2.89
N PHE A 64 3.21 -16.39 2.76
CA PHE A 64 3.87 -17.11 3.84
C PHE A 64 5.32 -17.43 3.46
N PHE A 65 6.22 -17.40 4.46
CA PHE A 65 7.56 -17.95 4.31
C PHE A 65 7.63 -19.36 4.88
N VAL A 66 8.07 -20.31 4.06
CA VAL A 66 8.27 -21.70 4.44
C VAL A 66 9.66 -21.86 5.03
N GLU A 67 9.72 -22.23 6.31
CA GLU A 67 10.96 -22.47 7.02
C GLU A 67 11.69 -23.72 6.50
N THR A 68 13.01 -23.60 6.35
CA THR A 68 13.84 -24.72 5.89
C THR A 68 13.88 -25.83 6.93
N GLY A 69 13.61 -27.06 6.49
CA GLY A 69 13.73 -28.26 7.31
C GLY A 69 12.48 -28.62 8.10
N SER A 70 11.78 -27.65 8.68
CA SER A 70 10.50 -27.88 9.40
C SER A 70 9.30 -27.94 8.46
N GLY A 71 9.34 -27.21 7.33
CA GLY A 71 8.18 -27.00 6.46
C GLY A 71 7.07 -26.17 7.13
N ALA A 72 7.37 -25.53 8.26
CA ALA A 72 6.44 -24.66 8.95
C ALA A 72 6.29 -23.33 8.22
N ASN A 73 5.07 -22.80 8.21
CA ASN A 73 4.78 -21.47 7.68
C ASN A 73 5.00 -20.42 8.77
N SER A 74 5.86 -19.44 8.49
CA SER A 74 6.07 -18.29 9.35
C SER A 74 5.48 -17.02 8.71
N CYS A 75 4.91 -16.16 9.56
CA CYS A 75 4.42 -14.81 9.25
C CYS A 75 3.59 -14.66 7.96
N GLY A 76 2.27 -14.87 8.07
CA GLY A 76 1.31 -14.47 7.03
C GLY A 76 1.03 -12.97 7.08
N SER A 77 1.06 -12.29 5.94
CA SER A 77 0.55 -10.92 5.81
C SER A 77 -0.66 -10.89 4.88
N ASP A 78 -1.76 -10.32 5.37
CA ASP A 78 -2.95 -10.09 4.55
C ASP A 78 -2.69 -8.88 3.65
N ASN A 79 -2.61 -9.14 2.35
CA ASN A 79 -2.47 -8.10 1.33
C ASN A 79 -3.62 -8.20 0.34
N TYR A 80 -3.83 -7.13 -0.42
CA TYR A 80 -4.85 -7.08 -1.45
C TYR A 80 -4.19 -6.76 -2.79
N VAL A 81 -4.63 -7.47 -3.83
CA VAL A 81 -4.14 -7.26 -5.20
C VAL A 81 -5.30 -7.10 -6.16
N ASN A 82 -5.10 -6.23 -7.15
CA ASN A 82 -5.98 -6.06 -8.28
C ASN A 82 -5.32 -6.66 -9.53
N VAL A 83 -6.10 -7.41 -10.31
CA VAL A 83 -5.72 -7.93 -11.62
C VAL A 83 -6.61 -7.27 -12.68
N ASN A 84 -6.00 -6.46 -13.53
CA ASN A 84 -6.68 -5.77 -14.62
C ASN A 84 -5.97 -6.04 -15.96
N GLY A 85 -6.49 -7.01 -16.71
CA GLY A 85 -5.81 -7.53 -17.91
C GLY A 85 -4.49 -8.21 -17.54
N SER A 86 -3.37 -7.71 -18.05
CA SER A 86 -2.02 -8.20 -17.77
C SER A 86 -1.31 -7.44 -16.63
N VAL A 87 -1.97 -6.44 -16.04
CA VAL A 87 -1.40 -5.62 -14.96
C VAL A 87 -1.88 -6.16 -13.61
N ILE A 88 -0.94 -6.34 -12.69
CA ILE A 88 -1.21 -6.66 -11.29
C ILE A 88 -0.73 -5.49 -10.45
N SER A 89 -1.61 -4.98 -9.58
CA SER A 89 -1.28 -3.91 -8.64
C SER A 89 -1.54 -4.37 -7.22
N MET A 90 -0.58 -4.15 -6.33
CA MET A 90 -0.79 -4.32 -4.89
C MET A 90 -1.46 -3.05 -4.35
N ILE A 91 -2.49 -3.22 -3.53
CA ILE A 91 -3.21 -2.12 -2.90
C ILE A 91 -2.35 -1.55 -1.77
N GLU A 92 -2.30 -0.23 -1.64
CA GLU A 92 -1.44 0.45 -0.65
C GLU A 92 -1.85 0.08 0.78
N PRO A 93 -0.91 -0.32 1.67
CA PRO A 93 -1.24 -0.68 3.04
C PRO A 93 -1.41 0.54 3.96
N VAL A 94 -2.27 0.41 4.98
CA VAL A 94 -2.57 1.47 5.95
C VAL A 94 -1.55 1.47 7.09
N HIS A 95 -0.40 2.12 6.89
CA HIS A 95 0.67 2.15 7.90
C HIS A 95 1.39 3.50 8.02
N MET A 96 1.09 4.45 7.14
CA MET A 96 1.58 5.82 7.18
C MET A 96 0.64 6.75 6.41
N ASP A 97 0.79 8.05 6.62
CA ASP A 97 0.15 9.05 5.76
C ASP A 97 0.72 8.93 4.35
N LEU A 98 -0.15 8.76 3.35
CA LEU A 98 0.27 8.61 1.96
C LEU A 98 -0.85 9.00 0.99
N GLU A 99 -0.44 9.50 -0.19
CA GLU A 99 -1.35 9.55 -1.34
C GLU A 99 -1.55 8.13 -1.87
N CYS A 100 -2.77 7.77 -2.28
CA CYS A 100 -3.12 6.42 -2.77
C CYS A 100 -3.30 6.38 -4.30
N PRO A 101 -2.23 6.53 -5.12
CA PRO A 101 -2.33 6.58 -6.56
C PRO A 101 -2.76 5.25 -7.20
N VAL A 102 -2.41 4.10 -6.61
CA VAL A 102 -2.88 2.80 -7.10
C VAL A 102 -4.38 2.70 -6.87
N LEU A 103 -4.86 2.91 -5.64
CA LEU A 103 -6.30 2.89 -5.36
C LEU A 103 -7.09 3.85 -6.28
N LEU A 104 -6.58 5.07 -6.47
CA LEU A 104 -7.16 6.06 -7.39
C LEU A 104 -7.21 5.54 -8.83
N SER A 105 -6.12 4.94 -9.32
CA SER A 105 -6.03 4.42 -10.70
C SER A 105 -7.03 3.28 -10.97
N LEU A 106 -7.48 2.60 -9.91
CA LEU A 106 -8.43 1.51 -10.00
C LEU A 106 -9.88 2.00 -10.01
N VAL A 107 -10.17 3.23 -9.57
CA VAL A 107 -11.53 3.79 -9.60
C VAL A 107 -12.06 3.75 -11.03
N ARG A 108 -13.27 3.22 -11.19
CA ARG A 108 -13.89 3.15 -12.53
C ARG A 108 -14.17 4.55 -13.03
N LYS A 109 -13.93 4.77 -14.32
CA LYS A 109 -14.19 6.07 -14.98
C LYS A 109 -15.66 6.50 -14.96
N ASP A 110 -16.58 5.54 -14.84
CA ASP A 110 -18.03 5.78 -14.77
C ASP A 110 -18.56 5.86 -13.33
N PHE A 111 -17.70 5.71 -12.31
CA PHE A 111 -18.07 5.91 -10.92
C PHE A 111 -17.88 7.38 -10.53
N LEU A 112 -18.97 8.03 -10.08
CA LEU A 112 -18.96 9.42 -9.64
C LEU A 112 -19.43 9.51 -8.18
N LEU A 113 -18.62 10.17 -7.34
CA LEU A 113 -18.83 10.36 -5.92
C LEU A 113 -19.56 11.68 -5.66
N THR A 114 -20.87 11.71 -5.95
CA THR A 114 -21.69 12.93 -6.00
C THR A 114 -22.62 13.12 -4.79
N ASN A 115 -23.00 12.03 -4.14
CA ASN A 115 -24.03 12.00 -3.11
C ASN A 115 -23.81 10.87 -2.07
N GLU A 116 -24.63 10.86 -1.03
CA GLU A 116 -24.57 9.88 0.07
C GLU A 116 -24.65 8.42 -0.39
N ASN A 117 -25.43 8.10 -1.43
CA ASN A 117 -25.51 6.73 -1.94
C ASN A 117 -24.19 6.30 -2.58
N SER A 118 -23.57 7.19 -3.38
CA SER A 118 -22.24 6.91 -3.95
C SER A 118 -21.16 6.86 -2.87
N ALA A 119 -21.24 7.69 -1.82
CA ALA A 119 -20.32 7.66 -0.70
C ALA A 119 -20.43 6.38 0.12
N THR A 120 -21.66 5.95 0.45
CA THR A 120 -21.91 4.66 1.09
C THR A 120 -21.37 3.50 0.25
N LEU A 121 -21.51 3.56 -1.07
CA LEU A 121 -20.98 2.53 -1.97
C LEU A 121 -19.44 2.51 -1.98
N PHE A 122 -18.80 3.69 -1.98
CA PHE A 122 -17.35 3.82 -1.87
C PHE A 122 -16.84 3.32 -0.52
N GLU A 123 -17.48 3.70 0.58
CA GLU A 123 -17.17 3.24 1.94
C GLU A 123 -17.26 1.71 2.05
N ASN A 124 -18.30 1.10 1.48
CA ASN A 124 -18.42 -0.36 1.44
C ASN A 124 -17.31 -1.03 0.61
N ALA A 125 -16.82 -0.36 -0.44
CA ALA A 125 -15.68 -0.86 -1.20
C ALA A 125 -14.38 -0.76 -0.38
N LEU A 126 -14.19 0.35 0.36
CA LEU A 126 -13.09 0.48 1.32
C LEU A 126 -13.15 -0.57 2.42
N ASN A 127 -14.33 -0.88 2.97
CA ASN A 127 -14.51 -1.93 3.98
C ASN A 127 -14.00 -3.30 3.54
N VAL A 128 -14.05 -3.58 2.24
CA VAL A 128 -13.60 -4.85 1.68
C VAL A 128 -12.09 -4.88 1.46
N LEU A 129 -11.48 -3.76 1.03
CA LEU A 129 -10.03 -3.66 0.78
C LEU A 129 -9.23 -3.34 2.04
N TYR A 130 -9.86 -2.69 3.01
CA TYR A 130 -9.31 -2.20 4.26
C TYR A 130 -10.24 -2.58 5.41
N PRO A 131 -10.38 -3.88 5.70
CA PRO A 131 -11.22 -4.32 6.80
C PRO A 131 -10.69 -3.75 8.11
N GLU A 132 -11.59 -3.23 8.93
CA GLU A 132 -11.30 -2.81 10.30
C GLU A 132 -11.65 -3.94 11.26
N ASP A 133 -11.04 -3.92 12.44
CA ASP A 133 -11.40 -4.83 13.52
C ASP A 133 -12.88 -4.66 13.91
N GLU A 134 -13.53 -5.74 14.37
CA GLU A 134 -14.96 -5.72 14.75
C GLU A 134 -15.27 -4.62 15.77
N ASN A 135 -14.33 -4.35 16.68
CA ASN A 135 -14.43 -3.32 17.71
C ASN A 135 -14.22 -1.89 17.20
N GLU A 136 -13.88 -1.70 15.92
CA GLU A 136 -13.65 -0.40 15.29
C GLU A 136 -14.74 -0.07 14.25
N ILE A 137 -15.58 -1.05 13.88
CA ILE A 137 -16.64 -0.87 12.87
C ILE A 137 -17.57 0.29 13.21
N GLN A 138 -17.88 0.54 14.49
CA GLN A 138 -18.74 1.65 14.88
C GLN A 138 -18.13 3.04 14.63
N ASN A 139 -16.83 3.12 14.38
CA ASN A 139 -16.12 4.36 14.06
C ASN A 139 -16.19 4.68 12.55
N ILE A 140 -16.56 3.70 11.73
CA ILE A 140 -16.68 3.86 10.28
C ILE A 140 -17.87 4.76 9.95
N LYS A 141 -17.60 5.85 9.24
CA LYS A 141 -18.60 6.75 8.67
C LYS A 141 -17.97 7.67 7.64
N HIS A 142 -18.79 8.23 6.76
CA HIS A 142 -18.37 9.28 5.84
C HIS A 142 -18.96 10.63 6.21
N LEU A 143 -18.19 11.67 5.91
CA LEU A 143 -18.56 13.07 6.06
C LEU A 143 -18.23 13.79 4.75
N ARG A 144 -19.01 14.83 4.42
CA ARG A 144 -18.72 15.71 3.29
C ARG A 144 -18.29 17.09 3.77
N LYS A 145 -17.18 17.59 3.24
CA LYS A 145 -16.69 18.95 3.47
C LYS A 145 -16.22 19.53 2.15
N ASP A 146 -16.92 20.56 1.65
CA ASP A 146 -16.64 21.18 0.36
C ASP A 146 -16.58 20.14 -0.79
N SER A 147 -15.43 20.05 -1.47
CA SER A 147 -15.13 19.09 -2.54
C SER A 147 -14.50 17.79 -2.04
N GLN A 148 -14.62 17.48 -0.75
CA GLN A 148 -14.01 16.30 -0.14
C GLN A 148 -15.06 15.42 0.53
N TRP A 149 -14.88 14.11 0.34
CA TRP A 149 -15.50 13.07 1.13
C TRP A 149 -14.43 12.47 2.04
N ILE A 150 -14.71 12.47 3.34
CA ILE A 150 -13.82 11.98 4.38
C ILE A 150 -14.44 10.71 4.93
N PHE A 151 -13.79 9.58 4.68
CA PHE A 151 -14.20 8.25 5.11
C PHE A 151 -13.40 7.88 6.35
N LEU A 152 -13.98 8.14 7.52
CA LEU A 152 -13.42 7.78 8.81
C LEU A 152 -13.46 6.26 8.96
N ARG A 153 -12.40 5.73 9.57
CA ARG A 153 -12.14 4.31 9.74
C ARG A 153 -11.94 4.02 11.23
N GLY A 154 -11.02 3.11 11.58
CA GLY A 154 -10.62 2.86 12.95
C GLY A 154 -9.82 3.99 13.58
N LYS A 155 -9.17 3.69 14.71
CA LYS A 155 -8.31 4.63 15.43
C LYS A 155 -6.83 4.33 15.28
N PHE A 156 -6.03 5.39 15.24
CA PHE A 156 -4.60 5.34 15.44
C PHE A 156 -4.25 6.23 16.62
N PHE A 157 -3.87 5.59 17.73
CA PHE A 157 -3.90 6.22 19.06
C PHE A 157 -5.30 6.77 19.38
N ASP A 158 -5.42 8.08 19.64
CA ASP A 158 -6.68 8.72 19.98
C ASP A 158 -7.42 9.32 18.77
N ASP A 159 -6.74 9.41 17.62
CA ASP A 159 -7.28 10.00 16.40
C ASP A 159 -7.90 8.95 15.48
N SER A 160 -8.79 9.40 14.57
CA SER A 160 -9.34 8.53 13.53
C SER A 160 -8.37 8.40 12.36
N THR A 161 -8.23 7.21 11.81
CA THR A 161 -7.68 7.05 10.46
C THR A 161 -8.76 7.42 9.44
N ALA A 162 -8.35 7.96 8.29
CA ALA A 162 -9.30 8.44 7.29
C ALA A 162 -8.76 8.29 5.86
N PHE A 163 -9.65 7.90 4.94
CA PHE A 163 -9.44 8.14 3.51
C PHE A 163 -10.13 9.45 3.13
N ILE A 164 -9.41 10.35 2.47
CA ILE A 164 -9.92 11.63 2.00
C ILE A 164 -9.96 11.60 0.48
N ALA A 165 -11.15 11.48 -0.09
CA ALA A 165 -11.37 11.56 -1.53
C ALA A 165 -11.70 13.00 -1.93
N THR A 166 -10.82 13.64 -2.71
CA THR A 166 -11.10 14.95 -3.29
C THR A 166 -11.73 14.77 -4.66
N THR A 167 -12.90 15.39 -4.87
CA THR A 167 -13.69 15.26 -6.09
C THR A 167 -13.64 16.53 -6.93
N GLY A 168 -13.77 16.37 -8.25
CA GLY A 168 -14.06 17.49 -9.14
C GLY A 168 -15.55 17.88 -9.16
N PRO A 169 -15.93 18.85 -10.01
CA PRO A 169 -17.29 19.40 -10.06
C PRO A 169 -18.37 18.37 -10.38
N GLU A 170 -18.05 17.33 -11.17
CA GLU A 170 -18.99 16.29 -11.59
C GLU A 170 -18.94 15.05 -10.67
N GLY A 171 -18.13 15.11 -9.60
CA GLY A 171 -17.96 14.02 -8.64
C GLY A 171 -16.90 12.99 -9.04
N GLU A 172 -16.13 13.23 -10.10
CA GLU A 172 -14.97 12.41 -10.41
C GLU A 172 -13.95 12.48 -9.26
N ILE A 173 -13.41 11.34 -8.82
CA ILE A 173 -12.39 11.31 -7.78
C ILE A 173 -11.05 11.70 -8.42
N LEU A 174 -10.48 12.81 -7.98
CA LEU A 174 -9.22 13.37 -8.51
C LEU A 174 -8.01 12.99 -7.65
N LYS A 175 -8.24 12.74 -6.35
CA LYS A 175 -7.21 12.39 -5.39
C LYS A 175 -7.80 11.54 -4.27
N ILE A 176 -7.00 10.60 -3.77
CA ILE A 176 -7.29 9.87 -2.53
C ILE A 176 -6.05 9.98 -1.64
N ASP A 177 -6.22 10.51 -0.44
CA ASP A 177 -5.20 10.54 0.60
C ASP A 177 -5.60 9.60 1.73
N LEU A 178 -4.64 8.90 2.31
CA LEU A 178 -4.78 8.20 3.58
C LEU A 178 -4.07 9.03 4.66
N VAL A 179 -4.76 9.28 5.76
CA VAL A 179 -4.22 9.97 6.94
C VAL A 179 -4.47 9.12 8.18
N LEU A 180 -3.45 8.93 9.00
CA LEU A 180 -3.55 8.14 10.23
C LEU A 180 -4.10 8.94 11.41
N SER A 181 -3.81 10.24 11.48
CA SER A 181 -4.26 11.13 12.55
C SER A 181 -5.17 12.22 11.98
N PHE A 182 -6.46 11.88 11.86
CA PHE A 182 -7.51 12.82 11.46
C PHE A 182 -8.34 13.24 12.67
N SER A 183 -8.25 14.52 13.03
CA SER A 183 -9.06 15.11 14.10
C SER A 183 -10.42 15.57 13.57
N VAL A 184 -11.49 14.97 14.10
CA VAL A 184 -12.87 15.37 13.81
C VAL A 184 -13.21 16.57 14.70
N ASN A 185 -12.99 17.79 14.19
CA ASN A 185 -13.45 19.03 14.84
C ASN A 185 -14.93 19.30 14.56
#